data_AF-A0A7V6L2J4-F1
#
_entry.id   AF-A0A7V6L2J4-F1
#
_cell.length_a   1.000
_cell.length_b   1.000
_cell.length_c   1.000
_cell.angle_alpha   90.00
_cell.angle_beta   90.00
_cell.angle_gamma   90.00
#
_symmetry.space_group_name_H-M   'P 1'
#
loop_
_entity.id
_entity.type
_entity.pdbx_description
1 polymer ?
#
loop_
_entity_poly.entity_id
_entity_poly.type
_entity_poly.pdbx_seq_one_letter_code
_entity_poly.pdbx_strand_id
1 'polypeptide(L)'
;MVRAVEGRERRKKGYVHNGLFGRIIRTLGYVMLTAGLAIVAITTIVALREALGSAVDSYAQYVEIIEAKLQSLAIPNIVFYGLSLTLVGLLFVILAVGRTWFGKFIHIISFVLMVAYLIFAPGDSVLLLTGIDQAPQFILDFANNYIDLFNQFNGLITAYPQLMGGIVTAFYVIVALSVLGNKKPKRLSLSFVKAGLGLITFMVFAHGIFLPIIATHVEFVGEFMQGKIYLIVVYGSLTISYLFQLLGSILGSIFFFVK
;
A
#
# COMPACT_ATOMS: atom_id res chain seq x y z
N MET A 1 5.81 -4.08 -47.59
CA MET A 1 4.47 -3.91 -46.96
C MET A 1 4.09 -5.12 -46.08
N VAL A 2 4.24 -6.36 -46.56
CA VAL A 2 3.92 -7.60 -45.81
C VAL A 2 4.68 -7.77 -44.48
N ARG A 3 5.98 -7.47 -44.43
CA ARG A 3 6.79 -7.55 -43.19
C ARG A 3 6.39 -6.56 -42.08
N ALA A 4 5.76 -5.43 -42.43
CA ALA A 4 5.26 -4.46 -41.44
C ALA A 4 3.93 -4.89 -40.82
N VAL A 5 3.17 -5.72 -41.52
CA VAL A 5 1.90 -6.31 -41.05
C VAL A 5 2.20 -7.48 -40.10
N GLU A 6 3.15 -8.36 -40.46
CA GLU A 6 3.60 -9.46 -39.58
C GLU A 6 4.22 -8.96 -38.26
N GLY A 7 4.97 -7.84 -38.30
CA GLY A 7 5.51 -7.20 -37.10
C GLY A 7 4.43 -6.62 -36.17
N ARG A 8 3.30 -6.16 -36.72
CA ARG A 8 2.13 -5.69 -35.93
C ARG A 8 1.35 -6.86 -35.33
N GLU A 9 1.25 -7.98 -36.03
CA GLU A 9 0.57 -9.18 -35.50
C GLU A 9 1.40 -9.88 -34.42
N ARG A 10 2.73 -9.98 -34.57
CA ARG A 10 3.61 -10.49 -33.50
C ARG A 10 3.56 -9.59 -32.25
N ARG A 11 3.43 -8.26 -32.41
CA ARG A 11 3.20 -7.35 -31.27
C ARG A 11 1.85 -7.54 -30.59
N LYS A 12 0.84 -8.11 -31.24
CA LYS A 12 -0.49 -8.39 -30.66
C LYS A 12 -0.54 -9.72 -29.89
N LYS A 13 0.33 -10.69 -30.19
CA LYS A 13 0.32 -12.03 -29.55
C LYS A 13 0.67 -12.05 -28.06
N GLY A 14 1.15 -10.94 -27.49
CA GLY A 14 1.36 -10.78 -26.05
C GLY A 14 0.32 -9.89 -25.34
N TYR A 15 -0.64 -9.30 -26.07
CA TYR A 15 -1.68 -8.47 -25.45
C TYR A 15 -2.89 -9.35 -25.12
N VAL A 16 -3.18 -9.49 -23.82
CA VAL A 16 -4.46 -10.03 -23.37
C VAL A 16 -5.55 -9.08 -23.89
N HIS A 17 -6.40 -9.57 -24.79
CA HIS A 17 -7.52 -8.79 -25.31
C HIS A 17 -8.56 -8.64 -24.19
N ASN A 18 -8.59 -7.47 -23.54
CA ASN A 18 -9.51 -7.20 -22.44
C ASN A 18 -10.94 -7.03 -22.98
N GLY A 19 -11.67 -8.15 -23.06
CA GLY A 19 -13.12 -8.15 -23.30
C GLY A 19 -13.92 -7.43 -22.21
N LEU A 20 -15.24 -7.51 -22.28
CA LEU A 20 -16.16 -6.92 -21.29
C LEU A 20 -15.75 -7.28 -19.84
N PHE A 21 -15.37 -8.54 -19.62
CA PHE A 21 -14.88 -9.07 -18.35
C PHE A 21 -13.64 -8.33 -17.81
N GLY A 22 -12.65 -8.05 -18.66
CA GLY A 22 -11.45 -7.30 -18.25
C GLY A 22 -11.76 -5.84 -17.90
N ARG A 23 -12.82 -5.25 -18.47
CA ARG A 23 -13.29 -3.91 -18.07
C ARG A 23 -14.01 -3.96 -16.73
N ILE A 24 -14.85 -4.97 -16.50
CA ILE A 24 -15.56 -5.17 -15.23
C ILE A 24 -14.57 -5.35 -14.08
N ILE A 25 -13.59 -6.26 -14.22
CA ILE A 25 -12.55 -6.48 -13.19
C ILE A 25 -11.80 -5.19 -12.88
N ARG A 26 -11.40 -4.44 -13.91
CA ARG A 26 -10.67 -3.18 -13.71
C ARG A 26 -11.49 -2.17 -12.92
N THR A 27 -12.76 -2.03 -13.25
CA THR A 27 -13.66 -1.06 -12.59
C THR A 27 -13.97 -1.49 -11.17
N LEU A 28 -14.23 -2.77 -10.95
CA LEU A 28 -14.35 -3.31 -9.61
C LEU A 28 -13.08 -3.00 -8.79
N GLY A 29 -11.90 -3.20 -9.39
CA GLY A 29 -10.62 -2.82 -8.78
C GLY A 29 -10.55 -1.34 -8.41
N TYR A 30 -10.98 -0.42 -9.29
CA TYR A 30 -11.03 1.01 -8.98
C TYR A 30 -12.07 1.38 -7.91
N VAL A 31 -13.22 0.70 -7.88
CA VAL A 31 -14.24 0.91 -6.84
C VAL A 31 -13.71 0.46 -5.48
N MET A 32 -13.06 -0.71 -5.44
CA MET A 32 -12.41 -1.23 -4.23
C MET A 32 -11.29 -0.30 -3.77
N LEU A 33 -10.42 0.17 -4.68
CA LEU A 33 -9.41 1.19 -4.36
C LEU A 33 -10.04 2.47 -3.81
N THR A 34 -11.12 2.96 -4.43
CA THR A 34 -11.79 4.19 -3.99
C THR A 34 -12.32 4.05 -2.57
N ALA A 35 -13.05 2.96 -2.28
CA ALA A 35 -13.60 2.71 -0.96
C ALA A 35 -12.48 2.51 0.08
N GLY A 36 -11.47 1.69 -0.25
CA GLY A 36 -10.35 1.39 0.65
C GLY A 36 -9.52 2.62 0.99
N LEU A 37 -9.14 3.39 -0.03
CA LEU A 37 -8.34 4.60 0.15
C LEU A 37 -9.12 5.72 0.83
N ALA A 38 -10.43 5.83 0.60
CA ALA A 38 -11.27 6.78 1.33
C ALA A 38 -11.31 6.44 2.82
N ILE A 39 -11.52 5.17 3.16
CA ILE A 39 -11.49 4.69 4.55
C ILE A 39 -10.15 5.02 5.19
N VAL A 40 -9.04 4.63 4.58
CA VAL A 40 -7.71 4.80 5.17
C VAL A 40 -7.36 6.30 5.27
N ALA A 41 -7.54 7.09 4.20
CA ALA A 41 -7.21 8.50 4.23
C ALA A 41 -8.04 9.30 5.25
N ILE A 42 -9.36 9.08 5.31
CA ILE A 42 -10.22 9.79 6.28
C ILE A 42 -9.85 9.39 7.70
N THR A 43 -9.65 8.11 7.95
CA THR A 43 -9.32 7.61 9.29
C THR A 43 -7.96 8.13 9.75
N THR A 44 -6.95 8.14 8.87
CA THR A 44 -5.64 8.75 9.15
C THR A 44 -5.76 10.26 9.41
N ILE A 45 -6.53 11.01 8.62
CA ILE A 45 -6.73 12.46 8.82
C ILE A 45 -7.39 12.75 10.17
N VAL A 46 -8.44 12.00 10.53
CA VAL A 46 -9.16 12.17 11.80
C VAL A 46 -8.23 11.90 12.98
N ALA A 47 -7.46 10.82 12.92
CA ALA A 47 -6.52 10.47 13.99
C ALA A 47 -5.38 11.50 14.13
N LEU A 48 -4.80 11.95 13.01
CA LEU A 48 -3.76 12.98 13.01
C LEU A 48 -4.25 14.32 13.55
N ARG A 49 -5.50 14.71 13.26
CA ARG A 49 -6.04 15.99 13.72
C ARG A 49 -6.04 16.08 15.24
N GLU A 50 -6.46 15.02 15.92
CA GLU A 50 -6.49 14.95 17.39
C GLU A 50 -5.08 14.98 17.97
N ALA A 51 -4.19 14.17 17.38
CA ALA A 51 -2.79 14.10 17.75
C ALA A 51 -2.13 15.48 17.63
N LEU A 52 -2.15 16.10 16.45
CA LEU A 52 -1.48 17.37 16.20
C LEU A 52 -2.02 18.55 17.02
N GLY A 53 -3.30 18.50 17.39
CA GLY A 53 -3.95 19.48 18.26
C GLY A 53 -3.62 19.35 19.75
N SER A 54 -2.92 18.29 20.16
CA SER A 54 -2.49 18.09 21.55
C SER A 54 -1.22 18.87 21.90
N ALA A 55 -1.04 19.16 23.20
CA ALA A 55 0.13 19.86 23.76
C ALA A 55 1.30 18.92 24.10
N VAL A 56 1.22 17.67 23.66
CA VAL A 56 2.22 16.62 23.86
C VAL A 56 3.43 16.88 22.97
N ASP A 57 4.64 16.44 23.32
CA ASP A 57 5.83 16.64 22.45
C ASP A 57 6.56 15.34 22.06
N SER A 58 6.24 14.22 22.71
CA SER A 58 6.88 12.93 22.43
C SER A 58 6.08 12.08 21.42
N TYR A 59 6.78 11.42 20.49
CA TYR A 59 6.17 10.54 19.48
C TYR A 59 5.28 9.45 20.10
N ALA A 60 5.72 8.81 21.18
CA ALA A 60 4.98 7.74 21.84
C ALA A 60 3.59 8.20 22.30
N GLN A 61 3.51 9.36 22.95
CA GLN A 61 2.26 9.92 23.43
C GLN A 61 1.33 10.36 22.27
N TYR A 62 1.88 10.74 21.11
CA TYR A 62 1.07 10.99 19.91
C TYR A 62 0.45 9.71 19.35
N VAL A 63 1.20 8.60 19.34
CA VAL A 63 0.70 7.30 18.93
C VAL A 63 -0.43 6.84 19.85
N GLU A 64 -0.28 7.01 21.17
CA GLU A 64 -1.35 6.71 22.14
C GLU A 64 -2.64 7.51 21.88
N ILE A 65 -2.53 8.82 21.56
CA ILE A 65 -3.69 9.65 21.22
C ILE A 65 -4.38 9.16 19.95
N ILE A 66 -3.58 8.80 18.94
CA ILE A 66 -4.08 8.23 17.68
C ILE A 66 -4.85 6.93 17.96
N GLU A 67 -4.28 6.02 18.74
CA GLU A 67 -4.87 4.72 19.06
C GLU A 67 -6.15 4.86 19.88
N ALA A 68 -6.13 5.69 20.93
CA ALA A 68 -7.32 5.98 21.74
C ALA A 68 -8.44 6.57 20.89
N LYS A 69 -8.12 7.46 19.94
CA LYS A 69 -9.10 8.04 19.03
C LYS A 69 -9.72 6.97 18.13
N LEU A 70 -8.91 6.11 17.52
CA LEU A 70 -9.38 5.03 16.66
C LEU A 70 -10.27 4.04 17.42
N GLN A 71 -9.90 3.69 18.65
CA GLN A 71 -10.72 2.85 19.54
C GLN A 71 -12.06 3.52 19.87
N SER A 72 -12.07 4.83 20.17
CA SER A 72 -13.28 5.57 20.53
C SER A 72 -14.33 5.65 19.41
N LEU A 73 -13.90 5.48 18.15
CA LEU A 73 -14.81 5.45 17.00
C LEU A 73 -15.54 4.10 16.85
N ALA A 74 -15.25 3.11 17.71
CA ALA A 74 -15.83 1.76 17.69
C ALA A 74 -15.63 1.02 16.35
N ILE A 75 -14.61 1.38 15.59
CA ILE A 75 -14.26 0.72 14.33
C ILE A 75 -12.79 0.29 14.32
N PRO A 76 -12.36 -0.57 15.27
CA PRO A 76 -10.96 -0.93 15.39
C PRO A 76 -10.42 -1.49 14.06
N ASN A 77 -11.19 -2.34 13.41
CA ASN A 77 -10.68 -3.08 12.26
C ASN A 77 -10.82 -2.30 10.93
N ILE A 78 -11.32 -1.05 10.94
CA ILE A 78 -11.68 -0.35 9.69
C ILE A 78 -10.47 -0.01 8.84
N VAL A 79 -9.34 0.35 9.47
CA VAL A 79 -8.09 0.66 8.76
C VAL A 79 -7.55 -0.59 8.07
N PHE A 80 -7.55 -1.71 8.79
CA PHE A 80 -7.15 -3.01 8.24
C PHE A 80 -8.03 -3.43 7.05
N TYR A 81 -9.35 -3.30 7.16
CA TYR A 81 -10.26 -3.61 6.06
C TYR A 81 -10.10 -2.63 4.88
N GLY A 82 -9.89 -1.34 5.14
CA GLY A 82 -9.62 -0.34 4.11
C GLY A 82 -8.34 -0.64 3.33
N LEU A 83 -7.27 -1.04 4.03
CA LEU A 83 -6.01 -1.45 3.39
C LEU A 83 -6.15 -2.77 2.64
N SER A 84 -6.84 -3.76 3.22
CA SER A 84 -7.13 -5.02 2.54
C SER A 84 -7.90 -4.78 1.24
N LEU A 85 -8.90 -3.90 1.28
CA LEU A 85 -9.68 -3.51 0.11
C LEU A 85 -8.82 -2.77 -0.94
N THR A 86 -7.88 -1.94 -0.47
CA THR A 86 -6.90 -1.26 -1.33
C THR A 86 -5.97 -2.24 -2.03
N LEU A 87 -5.43 -3.24 -1.31
CA LEU A 87 -4.53 -4.24 -1.88
C LEU A 87 -5.24 -5.13 -2.90
N VAL A 88 -6.45 -5.60 -2.59
CA VAL A 88 -7.25 -6.40 -3.53
C VAL A 88 -7.68 -5.55 -4.72
N GLY A 89 -8.06 -4.30 -4.50
CA GLY A 89 -8.37 -3.35 -5.57
C GLY A 89 -7.17 -3.14 -6.51
N LEU A 90 -5.97 -2.99 -5.95
CA LEU A 90 -4.74 -2.84 -6.72
C LEU A 90 -4.42 -4.11 -7.52
N LEU A 91 -4.58 -5.28 -6.90
CA LEU A 91 -4.47 -6.59 -7.56
C LEU A 91 -5.38 -6.64 -8.80
N PHE A 92 -6.65 -6.29 -8.66
CA PHE A 92 -7.60 -6.34 -9.78
C PHE A 92 -7.27 -5.33 -10.88
N VAL A 93 -6.89 -4.09 -10.53
CA VAL A 93 -6.45 -3.10 -11.51
C VAL A 93 -5.22 -3.59 -12.28
N ILE A 94 -4.25 -4.18 -11.59
CA ILE A 94 -3.00 -4.65 -12.20
C ILE A 94 -3.21 -5.92 -13.02
N LEU A 95 -4.05 -6.86 -12.57
CA LEU A 95 -4.44 -8.01 -13.37
C LEU A 95 -5.18 -7.61 -14.64
N ALA A 96 -6.01 -6.56 -14.58
CA ALA A 96 -6.72 -6.07 -15.75
C ALA A 96 -5.83 -5.26 -16.71
N VAL A 97 -4.93 -4.42 -16.20
CA VAL A 97 -4.16 -3.45 -17.03
C VAL A 97 -2.75 -3.94 -17.37
N GLY A 98 -2.20 -4.88 -16.60
CA GLY A 98 -0.86 -5.42 -16.75
C GLY A 98 -0.62 -6.00 -18.13
N ARG A 99 0.55 -5.70 -18.70
CA ARG A 99 0.87 -6.03 -20.09
C ARG A 99 1.39 -7.46 -20.28
N THR A 100 2.07 -8.00 -19.28
CA THR A 100 2.76 -9.29 -19.39
C THR A 100 2.19 -10.28 -18.37
N TRP A 101 2.06 -11.54 -18.79
CA TRP A 101 1.62 -12.62 -17.89
C TRP A 101 2.61 -12.83 -16.74
N PHE A 102 3.92 -12.80 -17.03
CA PHE A 102 4.97 -12.87 -16.02
C PHE A 102 4.87 -11.75 -14.98
N GLY A 103 4.63 -10.50 -15.42
CA GLY A 103 4.45 -9.38 -14.48
C GLY A 103 3.23 -9.56 -13.58
N LYS A 104 2.11 -10.05 -14.13
CA LYS A 104 0.90 -10.36 -13.34
C LYS A 104 1.16 -11.48 -12.33
N PHE A 105 1.89 -12.52 -12.73
CA PHE A 105 2.28 -13.62 -11.85
C PHE A 105 3.14 -13.15 -10.68
N ILE A 106 4.21 -12.37 -10.96
CA ILE A 106 5.03 -11.77 -9.90
C ILE A 106 4.17 -10.91 -8.99
N HIS A 107 3.25 -10.10 -9.54
CA HIS A 107 2.37 -9.27 -8.72
C HIS A 107 1.46 -10.06 -7.79
N ILE A 108 0.93 -11.22 -8.23
CA ILE A 108 0.16 -12.12 -7.37
C ILE A 108 1.04 -12.64 -6.23
N ILE A 109 2.25 -13.10 -6.53
CA ILE A 109 3.17 -13.59 -5.49
C ILE A 109 3.49 -12.47 -4.51
N SER A 110 3.86 -11.28 -4.99
CA SER A 110 4.15 -10.12 -4.14
C SER A 110 2.93 -9.72 -3.30
N PHE A 111 1.71 -9.80 -3.85
CA PHE A 111 0.48 -9.56 -3.11
C PHE A 111 0.29 -10.58 -1.99
N VAL A 112 0.49 -11.87 -2.27
CA VAL A 112 0.36 -12.94 -1.26
C VAL A 112 1.39 -12.75 -0.14
N LEU A 113 2.64 -12.42 -0.48
CA LEU A 113 3.67 -12.10 0.50
C LEU A 113 3.31 -10.88 1.35
N MET A 114 2.75 -9.84 0.72
CA MET A 114 2.30 -8.64 1.42
C MET A 114 1.14 -8.94 2.38
N VAL A 115 0.13 -9.69 1.93
CA VAL A 115 -0.99 -10.10 2.77
C VAL A 115 -0.51 -10.98 3.92
N ALA A 116 0.36 -11.95 3.65
CA ALA A 116 0.96 -12.77 4.70
C ALA A 116 1.68 -11.90 5.71
N TYR A 117 2.53 -10.97 5.26
CA TYR A 117 3.24 -10.07 6.17
C TYR A 117 2.28 -9.23 7.04
N LEU A 118 1.22 -8.66 6.47
CA LEU A 118 0.22 -7.90 7.23
C LEU A 118 -0.56 -8.76 8.23
N ILE A 119 -0.66 -10.06 8.01
CA ILE A 119 -1.29 -11.01 8.93
C ILE A 119 -0.33 -11.38 10.08
N PHE A 120 0.96 -11.59 9.77
CA PHE A 120 1.95 -12.09 10.74
C PHE A 120 2.62 -11.00 11.58
N ALA A 121 2.92 -9.85 10.98
CA ALA A 121 3.59 -8.74 11.63
C ALA A 121 2.87 -7.42 11.31
N PRO A 122 1.57 -7.29 11.65
CA PRO A 122 0.81 -6.07 11.39
C PRO A 122 1.46 -4.84 12.04
N GLY A 123 2.07 -5.00 13.23
CA GLY A 123 2.72 -3.93 13.98
C GLY A 123 3.97 -3.34 13.35
N ASP A 124 4.63 -4.09 12.48
CA ASP A 124 5.86 -3.65 11.83
C ASP A 124 5.64 -3.11 10.42
N SER A 125 4.38 -3.12 9.96
CA SER A 125 3.99 -2.62 8.65
C SER A 125 3.94 -1.10 8.62
N VAL A 126 4.76 -0.51 7.75
CA VAL A 126 4.74 0.93 7.43
C VAL A 126 3.35 1.38 6.94
N LEU A 127 2.53 0.48 6.39
CA LEU A 127 1.16 0.80 5.95
C LEU A 127 0.12 0.73 7.07
N LEU A 128 0.37 -0.06 8.13
CA LEU A 128 -0.51 -0.24 9.29
C LEU A 128 -0.02 0.49 10.53
N LEU A 129 0.92 1.44 10.42
CA LEU A 129 1.39 2.26 11.56
C LEU A 129 0.23 2.86 12.38
N THR A 130 -0.96 3.03 11.77
CA THR A 130 -2.22 3.33 12.45
C THR A 130 -3.06 2.06 12.60
N GLY A 131 -3.41 1.69 13.85
CA GLY A 131 -4.33 0.57 14.13
C GLY A 131 -3.65 -0.79 14.31
N ILE A 132 -2.39 -0.81 14.72
CA ILE A 132 -1.58 -2.02 15.01
C ILE A 132 -2.32 -2.96 15.99
N ASP A 133 -2.90 -2.39 17.04
CA ASP A 133 -3.66 -3.13 18.07
C ASP A 133 -5.08 -3.52 17.64
N GLN A 134 -5.39 -3.33 16.35
CA GLN A 134 -6.75 -3.45 15.82
C GLN A 134 -6.85 -4.45 14.66
N ALA A 135 -5.86 -5.34 14.54
CA ALA A 135 -6.00 -6.52 13.69
C ALA A 135 -7.15 -7.40 14.21
N PRO A 136 -8.10 -7.84 13.37
CA PRO A 136 -9.18 -8.71 13.82
C PRO A 136 -8.65 -9.98 14.48
N GLN A 137 -9.24 -10.41 15.60
CA GLN A 137 -8.77 -11.60 16.35
C GLN A 137 -8.66 -12.86 15.48
N PHE A 138 -9.61 -13.08 14.56
CA PHE A 138 -9.56 -14.24 13.66
C PHE A 138 -8.34 -14.23 12.72
N ILE A 139 -7.79 -13.05 12.39
CA ILE A 139 -6.55 -12.92 11.60
C ILE A 139 -5.35 -13.31 12.47
N LEU A 140 -5.32 -12.87 13.72
CA LEU A 140 -4.29 -13.24 14.69
C LEU A 140 -4.32 -14.75 14.98
N ASP A 141 -5.52 -15.31 15.16
CA ASP A 141 -5.71 -16.76 15.36
C ASP A 141 -5.27 -17.55 14.13
N PHE A 142 -5.60 -17.08 12.93
CA PHE A 142 -5.10 -17.67 11.68
C PHE A 142 -3.57 -17.61 11.61
N ALA A 143 -2.95 -16.46 11.91
CA ALA A 143 -1.49 -16.31 11.92
C ALA A 143 -0.85 -17.31 12.90
N ASN A 144 -1.35 -17.36 14.14
CA ASN A 144 -0.84 -18.24 15.18
C ASN A 144 -0.95 -19.73 14.80
N ASN A 145 -2.01 -20.14 14.12
CA ASN A 145 -2.22 -21.53 13.69
C ASN A 145 -1.23 -22.00 12.61
N TYR A 146 -0.61 -21.07 11.89
CA TYR A 146 0.37 -21.40 10.84
C TYR A 146 1.79 -20.95 11.18
N ILE A 147 2.04 -20.49 12.41
CA ILE A 147 3.31 -19.85 12.81
C ILE A 147 4.54 -20.70 12.45
N ASP A 148 4.46 -22.03 12.55
CA ASP A 148 5.55 -22.95 12.22
C ASP A 148 5.88 -23.02 10.72
N LEU A 149 4.88 -22.90 9.85
CA LEU A 149 5.06 -22.81 8.39
C LEU A 149 5.79 -21.53 7.98
N PHE A 150 5.65 -20.48 8.80
CA PHE A 150 6.23 -19.16 8.56
C PHE A 150 7.47 -18.88 9.43
N ASN A 151 7.79 -19.75 10.41
CA ASN A 151 8.98 -19.63 11.26
C ASN A 151 10.31 -19.65 10.47
N GLN A 152 10.33 -20.22 9.26
CA GLN A 152 11.48 -20.12 8.34
C GLN A 152 11.64 -18.74 7.69
N PHE A 153 10.55 -17.98 7.51
CA PHE A 153 10.59 -16.57 7.15
C PHE A 153 10.88 -15.67 8.37
N ASN A 154 10.58 -16.18 9.57
CA ASN A 154 10.60 -15.43 10.81
C ASN A 154 12.01 -15.04 11.26
N GLY A 155 13.06 -15.86 11.06
CA GLY A 155 14.41 -15.53 11.53
C GLY A 155 14.94 -14.14 11.12
N LEU A 156 14.62 -13.65 9.91
CA LEU A 156 14.96 -12.29 9.46
C LEU A 156 13.96 -11.24 9.96
N ILE A 157 12.68 -11.59 10.05
CA ILE A 157 11.62 -10.71 10.58
C ILE A 157 11.82 -10.47 12.08
N THR A 158 12.21 -11.47 12.86
CA THR A 158 12.48 -11.34 14.29
C THR A 158 13.75 -10.52 14.55
N ALA A 159 14.77 -10.64 13.69
CA ALA A 159 16.02 -9.89 13.83
C ALA A 159 15.89 -8.42 13.38
N TYR A 160 15.08 -8.15 12.35
CA TYR A 160 14.91 -6.81 11.78
C TYR A 160 13.45 -6.51 11.39
N PRO A 161 12.51 -6.47 12.35
CA PRO A 161 11.07 -6.42 12.09
C PRO A 161 10.63 -5.20 11.25
N GLN A 162 11.06 -4.01 11.67
CA GLN A 162 10.76 -2.74 10.99
C GLN A 162 11.38 -2.65 9.59
N LEU A 163 12.60 -3.17 9.43
CA LEU A 163 13.30 -3.23 8.15
C LEU A 163 12.58 -4.18 7.17
N MET A 164 12.10 -5.33 7.67
CA MET A 164 11.36 -6.30 6.87
C MET A 164 10.00 -5.75 6.42
N GLY A 165 9.31 -4.96 7.24
CA GLY A 165 8.10 -4.25 6.85
C GLY A 165 8.34 -3.23 5.74
N GLY A 166 9.46 -2.50 5.84
CA GLY A 166 9.95 -1.64 4.77
C GLY A 166 10.21 -2.43 3.48
N ILE A 167 10.97 -3.52 3.56
CA ILE A 167 11.38 -4.32 2.39
C ILE A 167 10.18 -4.96 1.68
N VAL A 168 9.28 -5.63 2.42
CA VAL A 168 8.12 -6.32 1.83
C VAL A 168 7.18 -5.33 1.16
N THR A 169 6.92 -4.19 1.82
CA THR A 169 6.09 -3.12 1.25
C THR A 169 6.75 -2.51 0.01
N ALA A 170 8.05 -2.22 0.06
CA ALA A 170 8.78 -1.66 -1.08
C ALA A 170 8.76 -2.61 -2.28
N PHE A 171 9.02 -3.89 -2.05
CA PHE A 171 9.00 -4.91 -3.09
C PHE A 171 7.63 -4.99 -3.77
N TYR A 172 6.54 -5.04 -2.99
CA TYR A 172 5.18 -5.06 -3.52
C TYR A 172 4.89 -3.83 -4.41
N VAL A 173 5.21 -2.63 -3.93
CA VAL A 173 4.90 -1.39 -4.66
C VAL A 173 5.78 -1.22 -5.91
N ILE A 174 7.05 -1.62 -5.87
CA ILE A 174 7.94 -1.65 -7.06
C ILE A 174 7.38 -2.58 -8.13
N VAL A 175 6.97 -3.79 -7.73
CA VAL A 175 6.35 -4.74 -8.65
C VAL A 175 5.06 -4.15 -9.21
N ALA A 176 4.22 -3.54 -8.38
CA ALA A 176 3.00 -2.89 -8.82
C ALA A 176 3.26 -1.79 -9.88
N LEU A 177 4.24 -0.90 -9.62
CA LEU A 177 4.65 0.15 -10.55
C LEU A 177 5.21 -0.41 -11.86
N SER A 178 6.08 -1.43 -11.76
CA SER A 178 6.70 -2.09 -12.90
C SER A 178 5.67 -2.73 -13.83
N VAL A 179 4.67 -3.41 -13.26
CA VAL A 179 3.61 -4.10 -14.03
C VAL A 179 2.64 -3.11 -14.67
N LEU A 180 2.36 -1.98 -14.00
CA LEU A 180 1.61 -0.87 -14.60
C LEU A 180 2.39 -0.16 -15.74
N GLY A 181 3.71 -0.38 -15.83
CA GLY A 181 4.60 -0.06 -16.95
C GLY A 181 5.07 1.40 -17.03
N ASN A 182 6.35 1.63 -17.37
CA ASN A 182 6.98 2.98 -17.43
C ASN A 182 6.55 3.87 -18.61
N LYS A 183 5.65 3.43 -19.50
CA LYS A 183 5.15 4.31 -20.57
C LYS A 183 4.09 5.25 -20.01
N LYS A 184 4.13 6.54 -20.39
CA LYS A 184 3.12 7.56 -20.05
C LYS A 184 1.73 6.90 -20.05
N PRO A 185 1.03 6.85 -18.90
CA PRO A 185 -0.27 6.21 -18.85
C PRO A 185 -1.18 6.90 -19.85
N LYS A 186 -1.87 6.13 -20.69
CA LYS A 186 -2.84 6.70 -21.64
C LYS A 186 -4.05 7.33 -20.93
N ARG A 187 -4.23 7.05 -19.63
CA ARG A 187 -5.38 7.46 -18.83
C ARG A 187 -4.88 8.21 -17.60
N LEU A 188 -5.46 9.38 -17.36
CA LEU A 188 -5.16 10.24 -16.22
C LEU A 188 -5.34 9.50 -14.88
N SER A 189 -6.36 8.63 -14.77
CA SER A 189 -6.62 7.78 -13.61
C SER A 189 -5.41 6.92 -13.21
N LEU A 190 -4.76 6.27 -14.19
CA LEU A 190 -3.57 5.46 -13.95
C LEU A 190 -2.33 6.30 -13.60
N SER A 191 -2.25 7.54 -14.08
CA SER A 191 -1.17 8.47 -13.70
C SER A 191 -1.26 8.85 -12.24
N PHE A 192 -2.45 9.18 -11.75
CA PHE A 192 -2.70 9.51 -10.35
C PHE A 192 -2.42 8.32 -9.41
N VAL A 193 -2.91 7.12 -9.76
CA VAL A 193 -2.61 5.90 -8.99
C VAL A 193 -1.10 5.60 -8.97
N LYS A 194 -0.41 5.73 -10.10
CA LYS A 194 1.06 5.55 -10.14
C LYS A 194 1.81 6.59 -9.35
N ALA A 195 1.38 7.85 -9.39
CA ALA A 195 2.02 8.92 -8.62
C ALA A 195 1.94 8.61 -7.13
N GLY A 196 0.77 8.22 -6.63
CA GLY A 196 0.62 7.82 -5.24
C GLY A 196 1.43 6.57 -4.87
N LEU A 197 1.44 5.52 -5.70
CA LEU A 197 2.32 4.36 -5.48
C LEU A 197 3.82 4.75 -5.49
N GLY A 198 4.21 5.69 -6.35
CA GLY A 198 5.57 6.24 -6.37
C GLY A 198 5.92 6.97 -5.06
N LEU A 199 4.98 7.74 -4.51
CA LEU A 199 5.13 8.36 -3.19
C LEU A 199 5.24 7.32 -2.08
N ILE A 200 4.44 6.24 -2.11
CA ILE A 200 4.58 5.14 -1.13
C ILE A 200 5.96 4.50 -1.25
N THR A 201 6.45 4.26 -2.47
CA THR A 201 7.78 3.67 -2.68
C THR A 201 8.86 4.54 -2.03
N PHE A 202 8.85 5.85 -2.34
CA PHE A 202 9.80 6.80 -1.75
C PHE A 202 9.70 6.80 -0.22
N MET A 203 8.48 6.85 0.31
CA MET A 203 8.24 6.84 1.74
C MET A 203 8.77 5.60 2.43
N VAL A 204 8.51 4.42 1.88
CA VAL A 204 8.91 3.14 2.45
C VAL A 204 10.44 3.02 2.43
N PHE A 205 11.11 3.45 1.36
CA PHE A 205 12.56 3.52 1.35
C PHE A 205 13.09 4.52 2.37
N ALA A 206 12.57 5.74 2.39
CA ALA A 206 13.06 6.79 3.28
C ALA A 206 12.83 6.42 4.76
N HIS A 207 11.61 6.06 5.14
CA HIS A 207 11.20 5.90 6.53
C HIS A 207 11.25 4.47 7.03
N GLY A 208 11.07 3.48 6.15
CA GLY A 208 11.11 2.06 6.52
C GLY A 208 12.47 1.39 6.36
N ILE A 209 13.41 2.01 5.63
CA ILE A 209 14.73 1.41 5.35
C ILE A 209 15.87 2.37 5.69
N PHE A 210 15.98 3.52 5.03
CA PHE A 210 17.14 4.40 5.14
C PHE A 210 17.24 5.10 6.51
N LEU A 211 16.17 5.76 6.96
CA LEU A 211 16.19 6.52 8.22
C LEU A 211 16.48 5.63 9.45
N PRO A 212 15.86 4.45 9.61
CA PRO A 212 16.23 3.53 10.70
C PRO A 212 17.71 3.14 10.70
N ILE A 213 18.30 2.86 9.53
CA ILE A 213 19.74 2.54 9.42
C ILE A 213 20.61 3.74 9.76
N ILE A 214 20.23 4.95 9.34
CA ILE A 214 21.01 6.15 9.64
C ILE A 214 20.91 6.49 11.13
N ALA A 215 19.74 6.29 11.75
CA ALA A 215 19.51 6.55 13.18
C ALA A 215 20.41 5.72 14.10
N THR A 216 20.88 4.53 13.68
CA THR A 216 21.85 3.74 14.47
C THR A 216 23.26 4.31 14.45
N HIS A 217 23.54 5.25 13.54
CA HIS A 217 24.87 5.83 13.33
C HIS A 217 24.92 7.35 13.54
N VAL A 218 23.78 8.02 13.56
CA VAL A 218 23.65 9.48 13.66
C VAL A 218 22.61 9.83 14.71
N GLU A 219 23.06 10.29 15.87
CA GLU A 219 22.23 10.60 17.05
C GLU A 219 21.12 11.62 16.74
N PHE A 220 21.43 12.69 16.02
CA PHE A 220 20.46 13.69 15.56
C PHE A 220 19.29 13.08 14.75
N VAL A 221 19.56 12.05 13.94
CA VAL A 221 18.50 11.38 13.15
C VAL A 221 17.62 10.53 14.07
N GLY A 222 18.22 9.89 15.08
CA GLY A 222 17.48 9.19 16.13
C GLY A 222 16.56 10.13 16.91
N GLU A 223 17.06 11.29 17.34
CA GLU A 223 16.27 12.32 18.02
C GLU A 223 15.14 12.87 17.15
N PHE A 224 15.43 13.16 15.87
CA PHE A 224 14.42 13.62 14.92
C PHE A 224 13.27 12.61 14.78
N MET A 225 13.58 11.31 14.67
CA MET A 225 12.58 10.24 14.54
C MET A 225 11.67 10.08 15.78
N GLN A 226 12.04 10.65 16.92
CA GLN A 226 11.23 10.65 18.14
C GLN A 226 10.36 11.91 18.31
N GLY A 227 10.50 12.89 17.41
CA GLY A 227 9.80 14.17 17.50
C GLY A 227 8.43 14.20 16.80
N LYS A 228 7.57 15.13 17.22
CA LYS A 228 6.26 15.45 16.57
C LYS A 228 6.38 15.64 15.05
N ILE A 229 7.44 16.33 14.62
CA ILE A 229 7.64 16.70 13.21
C ILE A 229 7.80 15.45 12.34
N TYR A 230 8.46 14.41 12.86
CA TYR A 230 8.62 13.15 12.13
C TYR A 230 7.27 12.48 11.83
N LEU A 231 6.35 12.50 12.80
CA LEU A 231 4.99 11.99 12.65
C LEU A 231 4.23 12.74 11.52
N ILE A 232 4.37 14.06 11.42
CA ILE A 232 3.79 14.85 10.32
C ILE A 232 4.40 14.45 8.98
N VAL A 233 5.72 14.29 8.91
CA VAL A 233 6.42 13.95 7.66
C VAL A 233 5.99 12.57 7.16
N VAL A 234 5.91 11.58 8.05
CA VAL A 234 5.45 10.22 7.73
C VAL A 234 3.98 10.23 7.32
N TYR A 235 3.08 10.58 8.23
CA TYR A 235 1.64 10.42 7.96
C TYR A 235 1.08 11.44 6.98
N GLY A 236 1.66 12.63 6.90
CA GLY A 236 1.29 13.64 5.90
C GLY A 236 1.61 13.16 4.49
N SER A 237 2.82 12.65 4.27
CA SER A 237 3.22 12.08 2.97
C SER A 237 2.37 10.87 2.59
N LEU A 238 2.04 10.02 3.58
CA LEU A 238 1.21 8.83 3.37
C LEU A 238 -0.23 9.22 2.98
N THR A 239 -0.80 10.20 3.68
CA THR A 239 -2.12 10.76 3.39
C THR A 239 -2.17 11.37 1.99
N ILE A 240 -1.15 12.17 1.62
CA ILE A 240 -1.05 12.74 0.27
C ILE A 240 -1.04 11.61 -0.76
N SER A 241 -0.25 10.56 -0.55
CA SER A 241 -0.24 9.40 -1.44
C SER A 241 -1.64 8.79 -1.60
N TYR A 242 -2.34 8.54 -0.49
CA TYR A 242 -3.69 7.98 -0.54
C TYR A 242 -4.66 8.88 -1.29
N LEU A 243 -4.57 10.20 -1.13
CA LEU A 243 -5.40 11.16 -1.86
C LEU A 243 -5.11 11.14 -3.37
N PHE A 244 -3.84 11.05 -3.78
CA PHE A 244 -3.48 10.89 -5.19
C PHE A 244 -4.07 9.59 -5.77
N GLN A 245 -3.96 8.47 -5.05
CA GLN A 245 -4.53 7.21 -5.51
C GLN A 245 -6.05 7.22 -5.52
N LEU A 246 -6.67 7.88 -4.53
CA LEU A 246 -8.13 8.02 -4.41
C LEU A 246 -8.67 8.81 -5.59
N LEU A 247 -8.08 9.97 -5.90
CA LEU A 247 -8.44 10.78 -7.06
C LEU A 247 -8.31 9.96 -8.35
N GLY A 248 -7.19 9.25 -8.52
CA GLY A 248 -7.00 8.37 -9.67
C GLY A 248 -8.05 7.27 -9.76
N SER A 249 -8.47 6.71 -8.63
CA SER A 249 -9.45 5.62 -8.54
C SER A 249 -10.87 6.10 -8.76
N ILE A 250 -11.24 7.29 -8.29
CA ILE A 250 -12.52 7.95 -8.58
C ILE A 250 -12.62 8.20 -10.09
N LEU A 251 -11.59 8.80 -10.70
CA LEU A 251 -11.54 8.98 -12.16
C LEU A 251 -11.63 7.62 -12.87
N GLY A 252 -10.90 6.61 -12.39
CA GLY A 252 -10.94 5.25 -12.95
C GLY A 252 -12.31 4.59 -12.90
N SER A 253 -13.08 4.86 -11.83
CA SER A 253 -14.42 4.33 -11.58
C SER A 253 -15.48 5.04 -12.42
N ILE A 254 -15.43 6.38 -12.49
CA ILE A 254 -16.41 7.20 -13.22
C ILE A 254 -16.24 7.03 -14.73
N PHE A 255 -15.00 7.06 -15.24
CA PHE A 255 -14.72 6.93 -16.67
C PHE A 255 -14.75 5.46 -17.16
N PHE A 256 -15.51 4.59 -16.48
CA PHE A 256 -15.77 3.20 -16.88
C PHE A 256 -16.46 3.09 -18.25
N PHE A 257 -17.39 4.01 -18.54
CA PHE A 257 -18.24 3.99 -19.74
C PHE A 257 -17.83 4.95 -20.86
N VAL A 258 -16.89 5.86 -20.59
CA VAL A 258 -16.45 6.82 -21.60
C VAL A 258 -15.38 6.13 -22.47
N LYS A 259 -15.75 5.89 -23.73
CA LYS A 259 -14.93 5.18 -24.74
C LYS A 259 -13.57 5.83 -24.94
#